data_AF-A0A2V5MV95-F1
#
_entry.id   AF-A0A2V5MV95-F1
#
_cell.length_a   1.000
_cell.length_b   1.000
_cell.length_c   1.000
_cell.angle_alpha   90.00
_cell.angle_beta   90.00
_cell.angle_gamma   90.00
#
_symmetry.space_group_name_H-M   'P 1'
#
loop_
_entity.id
_entity.type
_entity.pdbx_description
1 polymer ?
#
loop_
_entity_poly.entity_id
_entity_poly.type
_entity_poly.pdbx_seq_one_letter_code
_entity_poly.pdbx_strand_id
1 'polypeptide(L)'
;MKRPTLCLAVLLAATVPSVALRAAGDLSDCHVRDQASDTLASPVSALQSKLASGEANLQFEPAHGYLVSLLRLLHVPVSSQGLVFSKTSFQRQLINPQTPRALYFNDNVYVGWVPKGEVIEVSEVHPKKGAMFYTLSQ
;
A
#
# COMPACT_ATOMS: atom_id res chain seq x y z
N MET A 1 -66.46 -15.71 -29.36
CA MET A 1 -66.09 -14.33 -29.77
C MET A 1 -65.29 -13.69 -28.64
N LYS A 2 -64.08 -13.24 -28.96
CA LYS A 2 -63.06 -12.70 -28.05
C LYS A 2 -63.41 -11.27 -27.59
N ARG A 3 -63.14 -10.94 -26.32
CA ARG A 3 -62.87 -9.57 -25.86
C ARG A 3 -61.56 -9.60 -25.07
N PRO A 4 -60.54 -8.80 -25.41
CA PRO A 4 -59.25 -8.86 -24.73
C PRO A 4 -59.23 -7.89 -23.54
N THR A 5 -58.87 -8.39 -22.36
CA THR A 5 -58.56 -7.56 -21.20
C THR A 5 -57.06 -7.31 -21.19
N LEU A 6 -56.67 -6.07 -21.47
CA LEU A 6 -55.30 -5.56 -21.37
C LEU A 6 -55.04 -5.20 -19.90
N CYS A 7 -54.18 -5.95 -19.19
CA CYS A 7 -53.62 -5.50 -17.92
C CYS A 7 -52.09 -5.37 -18.08
N LEU A 8 -51.68 -4.11 -17.97
CA LEU A 8 -50.33 -3.56 -18.05
C LEU A 8 -49.44 -4.16 -16.95
N ALA A 9 -48.48 -5.00 -17.33
CA ALA A 9 -47.41 -5.44 -16.43
C ALA A 9 -46.32 -4.35 -16.38
N VAL A 10 -46.27 -3.60 -15.28
CA VAL A 10 -45.18 -2.65 -15.00
C VAL A 10 -43.94 -3.46 -14.65
N LEU A 11 -43.00 -3.56 -15.58
CA LEU A 11 -41.65 -4.09 -15.36
C LEU A 11 -40.84 -3.04 -14.58
N LEU A 12 -40.71 -3.25 -13.27
CA LEU A 12 -39.79 -2.49 -12.43
C LEU A 12 -38.37 -3.01 -12.67
N ALA A 13 -37.60 -2.33 -13.52
CA ALA A 13 -36.18 -2.63 -13.73
C ALA A 13 -35.40 -2.24 -12.47
N ALA A 14 -34.99 -3.23 -11.68
CA ALA A 14 -34.06 -3.05 -10.57
C ALA A 14 -32.65 -2.82 -11.15
N THR A 15 -32.23 -1.56 -11.25
CA THR A 15 -30.84 -1.21 -11.53
C THR A 15 -30.01 -1.45 -10.28
N VAL A 16 -29.17 -2.48 -10.29
CA VAL A 16 -28.17 -2.72 -9.24
C VAL A 16 -26.96 -1.84 -9.54
N PRO A 17 -26.61 -0.85 -8.70
CA PRO A 17 -25.35 -0.14 -8.88
C PRO A 17 -24.21 -1.08 -8.50
N SER A 18 -23.34 -1.40 -9.47
CA SER A 18 -22.07 -2.08 -9.21
C SER A 18 -21.18 -1.18 -8.35
N VAL A 19 -21.11 -1.46 -7.06
CA VAL A 19 -20.13 -0.86 -6.17
C VAL A 19 -18.76 -1.48 -6.50
N ALA A 20 -17.91 -0.72 -7.18
CA ALA A 20 -16.51 -1.09 -7.37
C ALA A 20 -15.80 -1.06 -6.02
N LEU A 21 -15.40 -2.25 -5.53
CA LEU A 21 -14.60 -2.40 -4.33
C LEU A 21 -13.19 -1.84 -4.61
N ARG A 22 -12.93 -0.61 -4.14
CA ARG A 22 -11.57 -0.07 -4.12
C ARG A 22 -10.81 -0.74 -3.00
N ALA A 23 -9.86 -1.62 -3.37
CA ALA A 23 -8.81 -2.06 -2.46
C ALA A 23 -7.88 -0.87 -2.19
N ALA A 24 -8.24 -0.03 -1.21
CA ALA A 24 -7.31 0.88 -0.59
C ALA A 24 -6.47 0.03 0.38
N GLY A 25 -5.19 -0.19 0.05
CA GLY A 25 -4.23 -0.76 0.99
C GLY A 25 -4.14 0.15 2.21
N ASP A 26 -4.61 -0.34 3.34
CA ASP A 26 -4.64 0.38 4.61
C ASP A 26 -3.23 0.31 5.24
N LEU A 27 -2.47 1.39 5.15
CA LEU A 27 -1.27 1.54 5.97
C LEU A 27 -1.74 1.66 7.43
N SER A 28 -1.73 0.56 8.20
CA SER A 28 -2.09 0.60 9.62
C SER A 28 -1.15 1.55 10.38
N ASP A 29 -1.73 2.62 10.93
CA ASP A 29 -1.04 3.69 11.64
C ASP A 29 -1.05 3.45 13.16
N CYS A 30 0.12 3.46 13.80
CA CYS A 30 0.22 3.60 15.25
C CYS A 30 -0.03 5.08 15.60
N HIS A 31 -1.30 5.40 15.83
CA HIS A 31 -1.87 6.75 15.91
C HIS A 31 -1.03 7.81 16.65
N VAL A 32 -0.30 8.63 15.89
CA VAL A 32 0.25 9.92 16.34
C VAL A 32 -0.30 11.02 15.43
N ARG A 33 -1.31 11.74 15.92
CA ARG A 33 -1.97 12.89 15.28
C ARG A 33 -1.00 13.78 14.49
N ASP A 34 -1.04 13.66 13.16
CA ASP A 34 -0.26 14.47 12.23
C ASP A 34 -0.78 15.92 12.19
N GLN A 35 0.09 16.88 12.47
CA GLN A 35 -0.16 18.30 12.18
C GLN A 35 0.19 18.54 10.71
N ALA A 36 -0.52 19.43 10.00
CA ALA A 36 -0.26 19.69 8.56
C ALA A 36 1.19 20.13 8.24
N SER A 37 1.90 20.68 9.22
CA SER A 37 3.32 21.04 9.11
C SER A 37 4.27 19.85 9.26
N ASP A 38 3.86 18.75 9.90
CA ASP A 38 4.65 17.52 10.03
C ASP A 38 4.59 16.68 8.74
N THR A 39 3.50 16.77 7.96
CA THR A 39 3.37 16.07 6.67
C THR A 39 4.42 16.51 5.65
N LEU A 40 4.88 17.76 5.70
CA LEU A 40 5.95 18.26 4.83
C LEU A 40 7.33 17.66 5.18
N ALA A 41 7.50 17.13 6.40
CA ALA A 41 8.74 16.54 6.88
C ALA A 41 8.77 15.01 6.73
N SER A 42 7.64 14.36 6.45
CA SER A 42 7.51 12.91 6.31
C SER A 42 7.28 12.53 4.84
N PRO A 43 8.27 11.96 4.13
CA PRO A 43 8.06 11.45 2.77
C PRO A 43 6.97 10.37 2.71
N VAL A 44 6.79 9.56 3.78
CA VAL A 44 5.74 8.55 3.84
C VAL A 44 4.35 9.18 4.02
N SER A 45 4.15 10.12 4.96
CA SER A 45 2.85 10.81 5.12
C SER A 45 2.49 11.66 3.89
N ALA A 46 3.48 12.27 3.23
CA ALA A 46 3.28 12.98 1.98
C ALA A 46 2.80 12.04 0.87
N LEU A 47 3.41 10.85 0.75
CA LEU A 47 2.96 9.84 -0.19
C LEU A 47 1.55 9.34 0.14
N GLN A 48 1.25 9.08 1.41
CA GLN A 48 -0.07 8.63 1.84
C GLN A 48 -1.16 9.64 1.46
N SER A 49 -0.88 10.94 1.63
CA SER A 49 -1.80 12.01 1.23
C SER A 49 -2.05 12.02 -0.28
N LYS A 50 -1.01 11.79 -1.09
CA LYS A 50 -1.14 11.70 -2.56
C LYS A 50 -1.90 10.46 -3.02
N LEU A 51 -1.75 9.34 -2.33
CA LEU A 51 -2.52 8.13 -2.59
C LEU A 51 -4.00 8.35 -2.24
N ALA A 52 -4.28 8.98 -1.10
CA ALA A 52 -5.63 9.29 -0.65
C ALA A 52 -6.36 10.29 -1.57
N SER A 53 -5.64 11.27 -2.13
CA SER A 53 -6.20 12.23 -3.08
C SER A 53 -6.32 11.68 -4.52
N GLY A 54 -5.67 10.54 -4.81
CA GLY A 54 -5.59 9.96 -6.15
C GLY A 54 -4.55 10.62 -7.07
N GLU A 55 -3.72 11.54 -6.55
CA GLU A 55 -2.59 12.15 -7.28
C GLU A 55 -1.50 11.11 -7.61
N ALA A 56 -1.34 10.10 -6.75
CA ALA A 56 -0.44 8.98 -6.97
C ALA A 56 -1.21 7.64 -6.93
N ASN A 57 -0.66 6.62 -7.58
CA ASN A 57 -1.20 5.26 -7.55
C ASN A 57 -0.06 4.25 -7.44
N LEU A 58 -0.22 3.27 -6.56
CA LEU A 58 0.64 2.09 -6.49
C LEU A 58 0.28 1.14 -7.63
N GLN A 59 1.31 0.53 -8.23
CA GLN A 59 1.16 -0.41 -9.33
C GLN A 59 1.65 -1.78 -8.86
N PHE A 60 0.75 -2.75 -8.87
CA PHE A 60 1.06 -4.12 -8.50
C PHE A 60 1.72 -4.84 -9.67
N GLU A 61 2.79 -5.58 -9.39
CA GLU A 61 3.40 -6.51 -10.34
C GLU A 61 3.51 -7.92 -9.74
N PRO A 62 3.28 -9.00 -10.51
CA PRO A 62 3.27 -10.37 -9.98
C PRO A 62 4.56 -10.82 -9.28
N ALA A 63 5.71 -10.26 -9.66
CA ALA A 63 7.00 -10.68 -9.13
C ALA A 63 7.35 -10.03 -7.78
N HIS A 64 7.03 -8.74 -7.61
CA HIS A 64 7.46 -7.96 -6.43
C HIS A 64 6.32 -7.22 -5.73
N GLY A 65 5.07 -7.47 -6.09
CA GLY A 65 3.90 -6.80 -5.53
C GLY A 65 3.96 -5.30 -5.80
N TYR A 66 3.87 -4.48 -4.76
CA TYR A 66 3.93 -3.02 -4.89
C TYR A 66 5.34 -2.44 -4.84
N LEU A 67 6.37 -3.27 -4.60
CA LEU A 67 7.73 -2.81 -4.28
C LEU A 67 8.26 -1.79 -5.29
N VAL A 68 8.26 -2.11 -6.58
CA VAL A 68 8.86 -1.26 -7.62
C VAL A 68 8.16 0.09 -7.67
N SER A 69 6.82 0.09 -7.61
CA SER A 69 6.04 1.33 -7.63
C SER A 69 6.26 2.18 -6.37
N LEU A 70 6.39 1.53 -5.21
CA LEU A 70 6.64 2.18 -3.93
C LEU A 70 8.04 2.83 -3.89
N LEU A 71 9.08 2.10 -4.31
CA LEU A 71 10.45 2.63 -4.38
C LEU A 71 10.52 3.86 -5.28
N ARG A 72 9.86 3.82 -6.44
CA ARG A 72 9.79 4.96 -7.35
C ARG A 72 9.10 6.16 -6.71
N LEU A 73 7.96 5.96 -6.07
CA LEU A 73 7.19 7.05 -5.44
C LEU A 73 7.91 7.67 -4.23
N LEU A 74 8.68 6.86 -3.49
CA LEU A 74 9.50 7.31 -2.36
C LEU A 74 10.91 7.78 -2.78
N HIS A 75 11.23 7.77 -4.07
CA HIS A 75 12.56 8.09 -4.60
C HIS A 75 13.67 7.28 -3.92
N VAL A 76 13.44 5.99 -3.71
CA VAL A 76 14.43 5.05 -3.19
C VAL A 76 15.11 4.36 -4.38
N PRO A 77 16.43 4.50 -4.55
CA PRO A 77 17.13 3.92 -5.69
C PRO A 77 17.20 2.39 -5.56
N VAL A 78 16.83 1.67 -6.63
CA VAL A 78 16.92 0.20 -6.66
C VAL A 78 18.35 -0.29 -6.42
N SER A 79 19.35 0.51 -6.80
CA SER A 79 20.78 0.21 -6.60
C SER A 79 21.22 0.20 -5.13
N SER A 80 20.40 0.70 -4.18
CA SER A 80 20.71 0.61 -2.75
C SER A 80 20.47 -0.78 -2.16
N GLN A 81 20.06 -1.76 -2.97
CA GLN A 81 19.63 -3.07 -2.49
C GLN A 81 20.70 -3.75 -1.61
N GLY A 82 20.28 -4.17 -0.42
CA GLY A 82 21.06 -5.05 0.46
C GLY A 82 20.25 -6.28 0.87
N LEU A 83 20.88 -7.46 0.88
CA LEU A 83 20.23 -8.70 1.30
C LEU A 83 20.52 -9.00 2.77
N VAL A 84 19.46 -9.24 3.55
CA VAL A 84 19.53 -9.54 4.98
C VAL A 84 19.01 -10.94 5.24
N PHE A 85 19.90 -11.77 5.75
CA PHE A 85 19.66 -13.18 6.04
C PHE A 85 19.18 -13.44 7.48
N SER A 86 19.27 -12.43 8.36
CA SER A 86 18.86 -12.55 9.76
C SER A 86 17.33 -12.57 9.92
N LYS A 87 16.85 -13.35 10.88
CA LYS A 87 15.42 -13.55 11.19
C LYS A 87 14.87 -12.52 12.19
N THR A 88 15.11 -11.24 11.93
CA THR A 88 14.79 -10.11 12.83
C THR A 88 13.60 -9.25 12.35
N SER A 89 12.89 -9.68 11.30
CA SER A 89 11.68 -9.04 10.76
C SER A 89 10.40 -9.62 11.37
N PHE A 90 9.27 -8.90 11.26
CA PHE A 90 7.94 -9.45 11.52
C PHE A 90 7.64 -10.67 10.63
N GLN A 91 8.27 -10.74 9.46
CA GLN A 91 8.12 -11.80 8.46
C GLN A 91 9.23 -12.87 8.54
N ARG A 92 9.89 -13.01 9.69
CA ARG A 92 11.03 -13.95 9.92
C ARG A 92 10.80 -15.41 9.50
N GLN A 93 9.56 -15.87 9.41
CA GLN A 93 9.23 -17.23 8.97
C GLN A 93 9.52 -17.45 7.47
N LEU A 94 9.46 -16.40 6.67
CA LEU A 94 9.71 -16.43 5.22
C LEU A 94 11.18 -16.18 4.85
N ILE A 95 11.99 -15.73 5.81
CA ILE A 95 13.40 -15.37 5.60
C ILE A 95 14.30 -16.60 5.80
N ASN A 96 15.08 -16.96 4.79
CA ASN A 96 16.09 -18.02 4.83
C ASN A 96 17.20 -17.76 3.80
N PRO A 97 18.29 -18.55 3.76
CA PRO A 97 19.38 -18.36 2.79
C PRO A 97 18.96 -18.35 1.32
N GLN A 98 17.90 -19.07 0.96
CA GLN A 98 17.37 -19.15 -0.40
C GLN A 98 16.40 -17.99 -0.72
N THR A 99 15.71 -17.45 0.30
CA THR A 99 14.79 -16.31 0.18
C THR A 99 15.11 -15.26 1.25
N PRO A 100 16.24 -14.52 1.13
CA PRO A 100 16.57 -13.46 2.06
C PRO A 100 15.61 -12.27 1.92
N ARG A 101 15.54 -11.44 2.96
CA ARG A 101 14.86 -10.13 2.88
C ARG A 101 15.74 -9.16 2.09
N ALA A 102 15.14 -8.36 1.22
CA ALA A 102 15.80 -7.22 0.61
C ALA A 102 15.49 -5.95 1.42
N LEU A 103 16.51 -5.14 1.68
CA LEU A 103 16.38 -3.77 2.15
C LEU A 103 16.80 -2.81 1.04
N TYR A 104 16.05 -1.73 0.91
CA TYR A 104 16.35 -0.59 0.05
C TYR A 104 16.31 0.67 0.90
N PHE A 105 17.08 1.70 0.55
CA PHE A 105 17.18 2.89 1.36
C PHE A 105 17.59 4.12 0.55
N ASN A 106 17.15 5.28 1.02
CA ASN A 106 17.73 6.57 0.72
C ASN A 106 18.04 7.30 2.04
N ASP A 107 18.31 8.60 1.98
CA ASP A 107 18.68 9.38 3.16
C ASP A 107 17.58 9.47 4.23
N ASN A 108 16.31 9.24 3.85
CA ASN A 108 15.17 9.48 4.72
C ASN A 108 14.36 8.21 5.05
N VAL A 109 14.37 7.21 4.17
CA VAL A 109 13.47 6.05 4.24
C VAL A 109 14.22 4.74 3.98
N TYR A 110 13.86 3.71 4.74
CA TYR A 110 14.20 2.32 4.50
C TYR A 110 12.95 1.54 4.10
N VAL A 111 13.09 0.64 3.13
CA VAL A 111 12.02 -0.23 2.63
C VAL A 111 12.50 -1.68 2.71
N GLY A 112 11.78 -2.51 3.47
CA GLY A 112 12.01 -3.93 3.60
C GLY A 112 10.99 -4.76 2.83
N TRP A 113 11.48 -5.66 1.99
CA TRP A 113 10.66 -6.56 1.18
C TRP A 113 11.11 -8.00 1.35
N VAL A 114 10.14 -8.89 1.61
CA VAL A 114 10.36 -10.31 1.74
C VAL A 114 9.64 -11.03 0.60
N PRO A 115 10.30 -11.92 -0.15
CA PRO A 115 9.63 -12.74 -1.16
C PRO A 115 8.44 -13.48 -0.55
N LYS A 116 7.27 -13.40 -1.21
CA LYS A 116 5.99 -13.98 -0.75
C LYS A 116 5.48 -13.42 0.59
N GLY A 117 6.03 -12.29 1.03
CA GLY A 117 5.53 -11.57 2.19
C GLY A 117 4.16 -10.95 1.91
N GLU A 118 3.32 -10.85 2.94
CA GLU A 118 2.00 -10.22 2.84
C GLU A 118 2.09 -8.68 2.98
N VAL A 119 3.24 -8.18 3.44
CA VAL A 119 3.46 -6.75 3.66
C VAL A 119 4.86 -6.32 3.21
N ILE A 120 4.97 -5.05 2.82
CA ILE A 120 6.23 -4.32 2.68
C ILE A 120 6.41 -3.48 3.95
N GLU A 121 7.57 -3.60 4.60
CA GLU A 121 7.92 -2.83 5.78
C GLU A 121 8.56 -1.49 5.35
N VAL A 122 8.17 -0.37 5.94
CA VAL A 122 8.76 0.95 5.67
C VAL A 122 9.13 1.60 6.99
N SER A 123 10.30 2.24 7.06
CA SER A 123 10.67 3.05 8.21
C SER A 123 11.32 4.36 7.78
N GLU A 124 11.00 5.44 8.46
CA GLU A 124 11.63 6.75 8.27
C GLU A 124 12.02 7.36 9.60
N VAL A 125 12.92 8.35 9.55
CA VAL A 125 13.27 9.15 10.74
C VAL A 125 12.60 10.50 10.63
N HIS A 126 11.53 10.70 11.40
CA HIS A 126 10.83 11.97 11.45
C HIS A 126 11.53 12.95 12.41
N PRO A 127 11.79 14.21 12.01
CA PRO A 127 12.56 15.16 12.82
C PRO A 127 12.06 15.39 14.24
N LYS A 128 10.74 15.28 14.46
CA LYS A 128 10.11 15.48 15.79
C LYS A 128 9.66 14.19 16.47
N LYS A 129 9.41 13.13 15.71
CA LYS A 129 8.77 11.90 16.20
C LYS A 129 9.77 10.75 16.33
N GLY A 130 10.99 10.91 15.82
CA GLY A 130 12.01 9.87 15.81
C GLY A 130 11.69 8.80 14.76
N ALA A 131 12.06 7.56 15.04
CA ALA A 131 11.83 6.45 14.12
C ALA A 131 10.33 6.11 14.02
N MET A 132 9.80 6.16 12.81
CA MET A 132 8.43 5.78 12.47
C MET A 132 8.46 4.51 11.63
N PHE A 133 7.47 3.63 11.82
CA PHE A 133 7.39 2.33 11.13
C PHE A 133 5.98 2.12 10.57
N TYR A 134 5.92 1.64 9.34
CA TYR A 134 4.69 1.43 8.57
C TYR A 134 4.73 0.09 7.85
N THR A 135 3.56 -0.43 7.51
CA THR A 135 3.41 -1.63 6.67
C THR A 135 2.43 -1.37 5.54
N LEU A 136 2.80 -1.77 4.33
CA LEU A 136 1.93 -1.77 3.15
C LEU A 136 1.54 -3.20 2.80
N SER A 137 0.24 -3.51 2.86
CA SER A 137 -0.29 -4.81 2.42
C SER A 137 -0.20 -5.00 0.90
N GLN A 138 0.04 -6.24 0.46
CA GLN A 138 0.13 -6.61 -0.95
C GLN A 138 -0.57 -7.93 -1.27
#